data_AF-A0A496YUK0-F1
#
_entry.id   AF-A0A496YUK0-F1
#
_cell.length_a   1.000
_cell.length_b   1.000
_cell.length_c   1.000
_cell.angle_alpha   90.00
_cell.angle_beta   90.00
_cell.angle_gamma   90.00
#
_symmetry.space_group_name_H-M   'P 1'
#
loop_
_entity.id
_entity.type
_entity.pdbx_description
1 polymer ?
#
loop_
_entity_poly.entity_id
_entity_poly.type
_entity_poly.pdbx_seq_one_letter_code
_entity_poly.pdbx_strand_id
1 'polypeptide(L)' 'MGEETNLKEIKSKVLLMRKTAEELKNEAGNFPALYRNLSRILASIKMMELNVPDAPEHGNEG' A
#
# COMPACT_ATOMS: atom_id res chain seq x y z
N MET A 1 -22.48 -5.87 8.82
CA MET A 1 -21.07 -6.12 9.18
C MET A 1 -20.46 -7.01 8.10
N GLY A 2 -19.67 -6.47 7.16
CA GLY A 2 -19.09 -7.32 6.11
C GLY A 2 -18.19 -6.59 5.10
N GLU A 3 -18.56 -5.39 4.66
CA GLU A 3 -17.81 -4.67 3.63
C GLU A 3 -16.72 -3.74 4.20
N GLU A 4 -17.00 -3.07 5.32
CA GLU A 4 -16.07 -2.10 5.93
C GLU A 4 -14.80 -2.77 6.53
N THR A 5 -14.96 -3.94 7.15
CA THR A 5 -13.83 -4.75 7.66
C THR A 5 -12.90 -5.18 6.53
N ASN A 6 -13.46 -5.56 5.38
CA ASN A 6 -12.71 -5.96 4.20
C ASN A 6 -11.89 -4.80 3.63
N LEU A 7 -12.47 -3.59 3.58
CA LEU A 7 -11.78 -2.40 3.07
C LEU A 7 -10.57 -2.00 3.94
N LYS A 8 -10.70 -2.05 5.27
CA LYS A 8 -9.60 -1.79 6.21
C LYS A 8 -8.46 -2.80 6.05
N GLU A 9 -8.79 -4.08 5.89
CA GLU A 9 -7.80 -5.13 5.65
C GLU A 9 -7.08 -4.97 4.29
N ILE A 10 -7.82 -4.66 3.23
CA ILE A 10 -7.24 -4.38 1.90
C ILE A 10 -6.27 -3.20 2.00
N LYS A 11 -6.69 -2.10 2.62
CA LYS A 11 -5.85 -0.91 2.78
C LYS A 11 -4.57 -1.24 3.57
N SER A 12 -4.68 -1.98 4.66
CA SER A 12 -3.54 -2.43 5.46
C SER A 12 -2.54 -3.24 4.62
N LYS A 13 -3.03 -4.17 3.78
CA LYS A 13 -2.19 -4.96 2.88
C LYS A 13 -1.48 -4.09 1.83
N VAL A 14 -2.17 -3.11 1.23
CA VAL A 14 -1.54 -2.17 0.27
C VAL A 14 -0.44 -1.35 0.94
N LEU A 15 -0.67 -0.84 2.15
CA LEU A 15 0.34 -0.10 2.93
C LEU A 15 1.55 -0.97 3.28
N LEU A 16 1.31 -2.24 3.65
CA LEU A 16 2.38 -3.20 3.92
C LEU A 16 3.22 -3.46 2.65
N MET A 17 2.58 -3.64 1.50
CA MET A 17 3.28 -3.78 0.22
C MET A 17 4.17 -2.56 -0.08
N ARG A 18 3.67 -1.33 0.17
CA ARG A 18 4.47 -0.11 -0.02
C ARG A 18 5.72 -0.14 0.87
N LYS A 19 5.53 -0.38 2.17
CA LYS A 19 6.62 -0.41 3.15
C LYS A 19 7.69 -1.44 2.75
N THR A 20 7.30 -2.66 2.42
CA THR A 20 8.23 -3.71 1.99
C THR A 20 8.96 -3.34 0.70
N ALA A 21 8.29 -2.72 -0.27
CA ALA A 21 8.93 -2.27 -1.51
C ALA A 21 9.91 -1.11 -1.28
N GLU A 22 9.63 -0.19 -0.35
CA GLU A 22 10.54 0.89 0.06
C GLU A 22 11.78 0.35 0.76
N GLU A 23 11.61 -0.57 1.72
CA GLU A 23 12.70 -1.23 2.43
C GLU A 23 13.62 -1.96 1.44
N LEU A 24 13.05 -2.79 0.57
CA LEU A 24 13.82 -3.51 -0.44
C LEU A 24 14.52 -2.57 -1.44
N LYS A 25 13.94 -1.40 -1.70
CA LYS A 25 14.54 -0.41 -2.62
C LYS A 25 15.73 0.28 -1.98
N ASN A 26 15.67 0.55 -0.67
CA ASN A 26 16.77 1.11 0.09
C ASN A 26 17.93 0.09 0.23
N GLU A 27 17.61 -1.20 0.34
CA GLU A 27 18.58 -2.29 0.36
C GLU A 27 19.11 -2.69 -1.03
N ALA A 28 18.50 -2.19 -2.12
CA ALA A 28 18.84 -2.59 -3.48
C ALA A 28 20.30 -2.28 -3.88
N GLY A 29 21.01 -1.41 -3.13
CA GLY A 29 22.45 -1.20 -3.25
C GLY A 29 22.97 -1.15 -4.69
N ASN A 30 23.83 -2.12 -5.04
CA ASN A 30 24.46 -2.26 -6.35
C ASN A 30 23.65 -3.08 -7.37
N PHE A 31 22.33 -3.24 -7.17
CA PHE A 31 21.44 -3.92 -8.11
C PHE A 31 20.52 -2.91 -8.84
N PRO A 32 21.02 -2.18 -9.87
CA PRO A 32 20.24 -1.18 -10.61
C PRO A 32 18.91 -1.71 -11.17
N ALA A 33 18.88 -2.97 -11.61
CA ALA A 33 17.66 -3.59 -12.12
C ALA A 33 16.59 -3.72 -11.02
N LEU A 34 17.00 -4.12 -9.81
CA LEU A 34 16.12 -4.23 -8.64
C LEU A 34 15.57 -2.86 -8.25
N TYR A 35 16.42 -1.84 -8.13
CA TYR A 35 16.00 -0.46 -7.84
C TYR A 35 14.96 0.08 -8.84
N ARG A 36 15.20 -0.14 -10.14
CA ARG A 36 14.26 0.28 -11.20
C ARG A 36 12.94 -0.47 -11.11
N ASN A 37 12.97 -1.78 -10.85
CA ASN A 37 11.74 -2.57 -10.72
C ASN A 37 10.93 -2.13 -9.50
N LEU A 38 11.58 -1.89 -8.36
CA LEU A 38 10.92 -1.39 -7.15
C LEU A 38 10.34 0.01 -7.34
N SER A 39 11.01 0.87 -8.10
CA SER A 39 10.45 2.18 -8.44
C SER A 39 9.17 2.09 -9.26
N ARG A 40 9.06 1.12 -10.18
CA ARG A 40 7.82 0.86 -10.93
C ARG A 40 6.73 0.26 -10.05
N ILE A 41 7.10 -0.70 -9.19
CA ILE A 41 6.18 -1.32 -8.23
C ILE A 41 5.59 -0.26 -7.30
N LEU A 42 6.42 0.65 -6.77
CA LEU A 42 5.97 1.75 -5.91
C LEU A 42 5.00 2.69 -6.63
N ALA A 43 5.20 2.98 -7.91
CA ALA A 43 4.25 3.75 -8.70
C ALA A 43 2.90 3.03 -8.84
N SER A 44 2.90 1.72 -9.11
CA SER A 44 1.68 0.92 -9.16
C SER A 44 0.97 0.85 -7.80
N ILE A 45 1.72 0.71 -6.70
CA ILE A 45 1.18 0.74 -5.34
C ILE A 45 0.56 2.10 -5.04
N LYS A 46 1.18 3.19 -5.47
CA LYS A 46 0.62 4.53 -5.28
C LYS A 46 -0.74 4.68 -5.97
N MET A 47 -0.91 4.11 -7.15
CA MET A 47 -2.20 4.07 -7.83
C MET A 47 -3.23 3.23 -7.07
N MET A 48 -2.82 2.10 -6.48
CA MET A 48 -3.71 1.29 -5.64
C MET A 48 -4.17 2.06 -4.40
N GLU A 49 -3.29 2.82 -3.74
CA GLU A 49 -3.66 3.68 -2.60
C GLU A 49 -4.73 4.72 -2.96
N LEU A 50 -4.64 5.33 -4.14
CA LEU A 50 -5.63 6.30 -4.62
C LEU A 50 -6.99 5.66 -4.94
N ASN A 51 -6.99 4.39 -5.35
CA ASN A 51 -8.19 3.63 -5.72
C ASN A 51 -8.84 2.90 -4.54
N VAL A 52 -8.19 2.82 -3.38
CA VAL A 52 -8.73 2.24 -2.15
C VAL A 52 -9.11 3.39 -1.21
N PRO A 53 -10.36 3.88 -1.28
CA PRO A 53 -10.79 5.03 -0.49
C PRO A 53 -10.70 4.75 1.01
N ASP A 54 -10.56 5.81 1.79
CA ASP A 54 -10.75 5.73 3.23
C ASP A 54 -12.14 5.19 3.53
N ALA A 55 -12.21 4.06 4.25
CA ALA A 55 -13.45 3.67 4.88
C ALA A 55 -13.88 4.84 5.77
N PRO A 56 -15.11 5.38 5.65
CA PRO A 56 -15.59 6.31 6.64
C PRO A 56 -15.53 5.60 7.99
N GLU A 57 -14.80 6.16 8.96
CA GLU A 57 -14.92 5.73 10.34
C GLU A 57 -16.39 5.96 10.72
N HIS A 58 -17.18 4.88 10.83
CA HIS A 58 -18.44 4.95 11.56
C HIS A 58 -18.12 5.22 13.03
N GLY A 59 -17.94 6.49 13.35
CA GLY A 59 -17.81 7.07 14.67
C GLY A 59 -18.76 8.26 14.80
N ASN A 60 -20.06 7.98 14.84
CA ASN A 60 -21.02 8.78 15.61
C ASN A 60 -22.38 8.09 15.65
N GLU A 61 -22.56 7.26 16.67
CA GLU A 61 -23.87 7.02 17.27
C GLU A 61 -23.71 7.18 18.78
N GLY A 62 -24.35 8.21 19.36
CA GLY A 62 -24.61 8.34 20.79
C GLY A 62 -23.76 9.33 21.55
#